data_AF-A0A1F6BXR3-F1
#
_entry.id   AF-A0A1F6BXR3-F1
#
_cell.length_a   1.000
_cell.length_b   1.000
_cell.length_c   1.000
_cell.angle_alpha   90.00
_cell.angle_beta   90.00
_cell.angle_gamma   90.00
#
_symmetry.space_group_name_H-M   'P 1'
#
loop_
_entity.id
_entity.type
_entity.pdbx_description
1 polymer ?
#
loop_
_entity_poly.entity_id
_entity_poly.type
_entity_poly.pdbx_seq_one_letter_code
_entity_poly.pdbx_strand_id
1 'polypeptide(L)'
;MELEKQLQSKETRELARAILRLRNEEEALMFFRDLFTLEELADASRRWAVARMLEKKMTFDEIERKTGMSSATIARVNYWIHHGMGGYKLMLKRCS
;
A
#
# COMPACT_ATOMS: atom_id res chain seq x y z
N MET A 1 4.71 4.84 20.70
CA MET A 1 4.94 5.56 19.43
C MET A 1 6.43 5.69 19.15
N GLU A 2 7.14 4.56 19.26
CA GLU A 2 8.58 4.42 18.96
C GLU A 2 8.79 3.77 17.57
N LEU A 3 7.71 3.22 17.01
CA LEU A 3 7.64 2.46 15.75
C LEU A 3 7.90 3.27 14.48
N GLU A 4 7.92 4.61 14.55
CA GLU A 4 8.11 5.46 13.37
C GLU A 4 9.55 5.96 13.21
N LYS A 5 10.48 5.55 14.10
CA LYS A 5 11.90 5.92 14.00
C LYS A 5 12.50 5.56 12.64
N GLN A 6 12.08 4.44 12.05
CA GLN A 6 12.53 4.03 10.72
C GLN A 6 12.10 5.01 9.61
N LEU A 7 10.98 5.72 9.75
CA LEU A 7 10.57 6.76 8.80
C LEU A 7 11.50 7.98 8.84
N GLN A 8 12.23 8.16 9.94
CA GLN A 8 13.19 9.23 10.12
C GLN A 8 14.61 8.85 9.71
N SER A 9 14.87 7.58 9.37
CA SER A 9 16.19 7.16 8.93
C SER A 9 16.57 7.83 7.60
N LYS A 10 17.87 8.02 7.40
CA LYS A 10 18.40 8.61 6.18
C LYS A 10 18.00 7.77 4.96
N GLU A 11 18.12 6.46 5.08
CA GLU A 11 17.87 5.47 4.04
C GLU A 11 16.40 5.49 3.61
N THR A 12 15.45 5.50 4.56
CA THR A 12 14.01 5.56 4.24
C THR A 12 13.64 6.88 3.56
N ARG A 13 14.23 7.99 4.01
CA ARG A 13 14.01 9.30 3.38
C ARG A 13 14.63 9.38 1.98
N GLU A 14 15.77 8.74 1.74
CA GLU A 14 16.39 8.64 0.41
C GLU A 14 15.54 7.81 -0.55
N LEU A 15 15.05 6.65 -0.09
CA LEU A 15 14.13 5.83 -0.87
C LEU A 15 12.84 6.59 -1.23
N ALA A 16 12.23 7.29 -0.26
CA ALA A 16 11.05 8.11 -0.52
C ALA A 16 11.33 9.22 -1.56
N ARG A 17 12.50 9.87 -1.49
CA ARG A 17 12.93 10.86 -2.49
C ARG A 17 13.13 10.23 -3.88
N ALA A 18 13.66 9.01 -3.97
CA ALA A 18 13.81 8.30 -5.23
C ALA A 18 12.44 7.98 -5.85
N ILE A 19 11.49 7.47 -5.05
CA ILE A 19 10.11 7.20 -5.50
C ILE A 19 9.43 8.46 -6.04
N LEU A 20 9.67 9.63 -5.44
CA LEU A 20 9.13 10.92 -5.92
C LEU A 20 9.70 11.39 -7.26
N ARG A 21 10.76 10.75 -7.79
CA ARG A 21 11.37 11.09 -9.09
C ARG A 21 10.80 10.28 -10.26
N LEU A 22 10.04 9.21 -9.99
CA LEU A 22 9.38 8.40 -11.00
C LEU A 22 8.38 9.26 -11.80
N ARG A 23 8.43 9.16 -13.13
CA ARG A 23 7.65 10.02 -14.04
C ARG A 23 6.44 9.33 -14.64
N ASN A 24 6.47 8.01 -14.75
CA ASN A 24 5.41 7.22 -15.38
C ASN A 24 5.35 5.80 -14.79
N GLU A 25 4.34 5.04 -15.20
CA GLU A 25 4.09 3.68 -14.71
C GLU A 25 5.19 2.69 -15.10
N GLU A 26 5.77 2.82 -16.30
CA GLU A 26 6.83 1.93 -16.78
C GLU A 26 8.11 2.06 -15.92
N GLU A 27 8.53 3.30 -15.63
CA GLU A 27 9.63 3.57 -14.70
C GLU A 27 9.36 2.98 -13.31
N ALA A 28 8.12 3.11 -12.82
CA ALA A 28 7.73 2.57 -11.52
C ALA A 28 7.77 1.04 -11.50
N LEU A 29 7.29 0.36 -12.55
CA LEU A 29 7.31 -1.10 -12.66
C LEU A 29 8.73 -1.65 -12.69
N MET A 30 9.62 -1.03 -13.47
CA MET A 30 11.05 -1.42 -13.49
C MET A 30 11.67 -1.24 -12.10
N PHE A 31 11.53 -0.06 -11.50
CA PHE A 31 12.11 0.24 -10.19
C PHE A 31 11.56 -0.67 -9.08
N PHE A 32 10.25 -0.91 -9.06
CA PHE A 32 9.62 -1.79 -8.07
C PHE A 32 10.03 -3.24 -8.25
N ARG A 33 10.25 -3.72 -9.48
CA ARG A 33 10.73 -5.08 -9.69
C ARG A 33 12.15 -5.28 -9.18
N ASP A 34 13.01 -4.27 -9.30
CA ASP A 34 14.38 -4.32 -8.77
C ASP A 34 14.42 -4.18 -7.25
N LEU A 35 13.53 -3.37 -6.68
CA LEU A 35 13.46 -3.10 -5.24
C LEU A 35 12.79 -4.24 -4.44
N PHE A 36 11.74 -4.84 -4.99
CA PHE A 36 10.94 -5.87 -4.31
C PHE A 36 11.13 -7.25 -4.94
N THR A 37 11.00 -8.29 -4.12
CA THR A 37 10.70 -9.62 -4.65
C THR A 37 9.30 -9.63 -5.30
N LEU A 38 9.03 -10.61 -6.16
CA LEU A 38 7.71 -10.76 -6.79
C LEU A 38 6.61 -10.97 -5.75
N GLU A 39 6.92 -11.66 -4.65
CA GLU A 39 5.97 -11.90 -3.56
C GLU A 39 5.66 -10.61 -2.80
N GLU A 40 6.67 -9.82 -2.44
CA GLU A 40 6.48 -8.52 -1.77
C GLU A 40 5.69 -7.54 -2.64
N LEU A 41 5.98 -7.49 -3.94
CA LEU A 41 5.25 -6.64 -4.88
C LEU A 41 3.79 -7.08 -5.02
N ALA A 42 3.54 -8.39 -5.12
CA ALA A 42 2.19 -8.93 -5.16
C ALA A 42 1.42 -8.60 -3.88
N ASP A 43 2.06 -8.74 -2.72
CA ASP A 43 1.46 -8.42 -1.43
C ASP A 43 1.14 -6.93 -1.28
N ALA A 44 2.05 -6.05 -1.66
CA ALA A 44 1.82 -4.60 -1.67
C ALA A 44 0.65 -4.24 -2.59
N SER A 45 0.61 -4.83 -3.79
CA SER A 45 -0.44 -4.61 -4.79
C SER A 45 -1.81 -5.10 -4.29
N ARG A 46 -1.88 -6.27 -3.65
CA ARG A 46 -3.12 -6.80 -3.05
C ARG A 46 -3.62 -5.92 -1.91
N ARG A 47 -2.74 -5.41 -1.03
CA ARG A 47 -3.12 -4.47 0.04
C ARG A 47 -3.73 -3.19 -0.54
N TRP A 48 -3.18 -2.67 -1.63
CA TRP A 48 -3.76 -1.53 -2.34
C TRP A 48 -5.14 -1.86 -2.94
N ALA A 49 -5.30 -3.03 -3.56
CA ALA A 49 -6.59 -3.48 -4.09
C ALA A 49 -7.66 -3.60 -2.99
N VAL A 50 -7.31 -4.18 -1.84
CA VAL A 50 -8.18 -4.23 -0.66
C VAL A 50 -8.59 -2.84 -0.22
N ALA A 51 -7.65 -1.90 -0.12
CA ALA A 51 -7.95 -0.52 0.27
C ALA A 51 -8.97 0.15 -0.67
N ARG A 52 -8.83 -0.06 -1.99
CA ARG A 52 -9.79 0.45 -2.98
C ARG A 52 -11.17 -0.20 -2.87
N MET A 53 -11.24 -1.49 -2.52
CA MET A 53 -12.52 -2.18 -2.33
C MET A 53 -13.23 -1.74 -1.04
N LEU A 54 -12.47 -1.52 0.04
CA LEU A 54 -12.98 -0.96 1.29
C LEU A 54 -13.53 0.45 1.11
N GLU A 55 -12.85 1.31 0.33
CA GLU A 55 -13.37 2.65 -0.04
C GLU A 55 -14.72 2.57 -0.77
N LYS A 56 -14.91 1.51 -1.58
CA LYS A 56 -16.18 1.22 -2.27
C LYS A 56 -17.23 0.52 -1.38
N LYS A 57 -17.00 0.44 -0.07
CA LYS A 57 -17.89 -0.17 0.94
C LYS A 57 -18.21 -1.65 0.69
N MET A 58 -17.31 -2.38 0.03
CA MET A 58 -17.44 -3.83 -0.13
C MET A 58 -17.31 -4.56 1.21
N THR A 59 -18.00 -5.70 1.36
CA THR A 59 -17.91 -6.53 2.58
C THR A 59 -16.61 -7.33 2.60
N PHE A 60 -16.20 -7.81 3.79
CA PHE A 60 -14.97 -8.60 3.92
C PHE A 60 -15.03 -9.87 3.08
N ASP A 61 -16.15 -10.60 3.12
CA ASP A 61 -16.35 -11.82 2.32
C ASP A 61 -16.23 -11.57 0.80
N GLU A 62 -16.71 -10.43 0.31
CA GLU A 62 -16.55 -10.07 -1.10
C GLU A 62 -15.09 -9.80 -1.45
N ILE A 63 -14.37 -9.13 -0.56
CA ILE A 63 -12.96 -8.81 -0.73
C ILE A 63 -12.12 -10.08 -0.67
N GLU A 64 -12.37 -10.99 0.27
CA GLU A 64 -11.70 -12.29 0.35
C GLU A 64 -11.85 -13.07 -0.95
N ARG A 65 -13.08 -13.21 -1.46
CA ARG A 65 -13.34 -13.93 -2.72
C ARG A 65 -12.64 -13.32 -3.93
N LYS A 66 -12.48 -12.00 -3.98
CA LYS A 66 -11.83 -11.31 -5.11
C LYS A 66 -10.31 -11.24 -5.00
N THR A 67 -9.77 -11.16 -3.80
CA THR A 67 -8.33 -10.89 -3.58
C THR A 67 -7.55 -12.11 -3.09
N GLY A 68 -8.24 -13.13 -2.57
CA GLY A 68 -7.63 -14.28 -1.91
C GLY A 68 -6.95 -13.96 -0.57
N MET A 69 -7.08 -12.73 -0.07
CA MET A 69 -6.51 -12.34 1.22
C MET A 69 -7.41 -12.78 2.37
N SER A 70 -6.81 -13.14 3.51
CA SER A 70 -7.56 -13.50 4.71
C SER A 70 -8.25 -12.30 5.38
N SER A 71 -9.35 -12.53 6.08
CA SER A 71 -10.07 -11.56 6.90
C SER A 71 -9.15 -10.82 7.87
N ALA A 72 -8.20 -11.52 8.48
CA ALA A 72 -7.21 -10.92 9.36
C ALA A 72 -6.33 -9.88 8.63
N THR A 73 -6.01 -10.13 7.36
CA THR A 73 -5.24 -9.18 6.55
C THR A 73 -6.09 -8.01 6.08
N ILE A 74 -7.32 -8.26 5.67
CA ILE A 74 -8.28 -7.21 5.31
C ILE A 74 -8.54 -6.29 6.52
N ALA A 75 -8.74 -6.87 7.72
CA ALA A 75 -8.91 -6.13 8.96
C ALA A 75 -7.71 -5.22 9.27
N ARG A 76 -6.48 -5.72 9.07
CA ARG A 76 -5.26 -4.89 9.22
C ARG A 76 -5.22 -3.74 8.24
N VAL A 77 -5.54 -3.97 6.96
CA VAL A 77 -5.59 -2.89 5.96
C VAL A 77 -6.64 -1.85 6.35
N ASN A 78 -7.85 -2.29 6.73
CA ASN A 78 -8.91 -1.41 7.19
C ASN A 78 -8.50 -0.57 8.41
N TYR A 79 -7.84 -1.20 9.39
CA TYR A 79 -7.30 -0.49 10.54
C TYR A 79 -6.35 0.64 10.14
N TRP A 80 -5.38 0.37 9.26
CA TRP A 80 -4.41 1.39 8.80
C TRP A 80 -5.02 2.48 7.92
N ILE A 81 -6.10 2.19 7.20
CA ILE A 81 -6.88 3.22 6.51
C ILE A 81 -7.45 4.21 7.53
N HIS A 82 -8.07 3.73 8.61
CA HIS A 82 -8.77 4.59 9.58
C HIS A 82 -7.85 5.22 10.64
N HIS A 83 -6.80 4.51 11.07
CA HIS A 83 -5.97 4.86 12.22
C HIS A 83 -4.48 5.06 11.89
N GLY A 84 -4.08 4.96 10.61
CA GLY A 84 -2.70 5.22 10.18
C GLY A 84 -2.39 6.70 9.93
N MET A 85 -1.26 6.96 9.28
CA MET A 85 -0.81 8.32 8.92
C MET A 85 -1.61 9.02 7.81
N GLY A 86 -2.73 8.44 7.37
CA GLY A 86 -3.57 9.00 6.30
C GLY A 86 -3.05 8.79 4.87
N GLY A 87 -1.93 8.07 4.68
CA GLY A 87 -1.37 7.78 3.34
C GLY A 87 -2.34 7.06 2.40
N TYR A 88 -3.07 6.04 2.89
CA TYR A 88 -4.11 5.38 2.11
C TYR A 88 -5.21 6.37 1.69
N LYS A 89 -5.78 7.13 2.63
CA LYS A 89 -6.84 8.11 2.33
C LYS A 89 -6.39 9.14 1.29
N LEU A 90 -5.15 9.64 1.41
CA LEU A 90 -4.57 10.58 0.46
C LEU A 90 -4.50 10.00 -0.96
N MET A 91 -3.97 8.78 -1.10
CA MET A 91 -3.83 8.16 -2.41
C MET A 91 -5.16 7.68 -2.99
N LEU A 92 -6.06 7.16 -2.16
CA LEU A 92 -7.42 6.79 -2.57
C LEU A 92 -8.12 8.01 -3.18
N LYS A 93 -8.05 9.17 -2.52
CA LYS A 93 -8.59 10.43 -3.04
C LYS A 93 -7.93 10.88 -4.35
N ARG A 94 -6.62 10.73 -4.50
CA ARG A 94 -5.89 11.12 -5.72
C ARG A 94 -6.14 10.21 -6.92
N CYS A 95 -6.47 8.94 -6.67
CA CYS A 95 -6.70 7.92 -7.69
C CYS A 95 -8.18 7.54 -7.85
N SER A 96 -9.10 8.33 -7.26
CA SER A 96 -10.56 8.18 -7.41
C SER A 96 -11.05 8.77 -8.73
#